data_AF-A0A2R6BJP7-F1
#
_entry.id   AF-A0A2R6BJP7-F1
#
_cell.length_a   1.000
_cell.length_b   1.000
_cell.length_c   1.000
_cell.angle_alpha   90.00
_cell.angle_beta   90.00
_cell.angle_gamma   90.00
#
_symmetry.space_group_name_H-M   'P 1'
#
loop_
_entity.id
_entity.type
_entity.pdbx_description
1 polymer ?
#
loop_
_entity_poly.entity_id
_entity_poly.type
_entity_poly.pdbx_seq_one_letter_code
_entity_poly.pdbx_strand_id
1 'polypeptide(L)'
;MQALSGEVRHAQQGYSGFVAPIKIDQSKLEELYSYDYFFVSAVVNLEAAAGKLDSTYDPASSSTLLGGLSELAKMISDARAKWSTRLEAVEGILVQGS
;
A
#
# COMPACT_ATOMS: atom_id res chain seq x y z
N MET A 1 12.84 11.16 7.07
CA MET A 1 13.02 9.74 6.68
C MET A 1 13.94 8.96 7.63
N GLN A 2 15.10 9.49 8.04
CA GLN A 2 16.01 8.77 8.97
C GLN A 2 15.49 8.70 10.42
N ALA A 3 14.82 9.74 10.92
CA ALA A 3 14.25 9.75 12.28
C ALA A 3 13.14 8.69 12.46
N LEU A 4 12.21 8.61 11.49
CA LEU A 4 11.09 7.65 11.50
C LEU A 4 11.55 6.19 11.50
N SER A 5 12.61 5.88 10.75
CA SER A 5 13.17 4.51 10.71
C SER A 5 13.81 4.11 12.04
N GLY A 6 14.39 5.08 12.77
CA GLY A 6 14.92 4.89 14.11
C GLY A 6 13.81 4.58 15.13
N GLU A 7 12.74 5.37 15.13
CA GLU A 7 11.60 5.21 16.05
C GLU A 7 10.90 3.85 15.87
N VAL A 8 10.67 3.42 14.63
CA VAL A 8 10.09 2.10 14.32
C VAL A 8 10.98 0.96 14.81
N ARG A 9 12.31 1.10 14.65
CA ARG A 9 13.29 0.08 15.11
C ARG A 9 13.35 -0.02 16.64
N HIS A 10 13.19 1.10 17.35
CA HIS A 10 13.15 1.12 18.81
C HIS A 10 11.83 0.58 19.38
N ALA A 11 10.71 0.77 18.68
CA ALA A 11 9.42 0.20 19.06
C ALA A 11 9.40 -1.35 18.99
N GLN A 12 10.10 -1.95 18.02
CA GLN A 12 10.22 -3.41 17.90
C GLN A 12 11.05 -4.07 19.01
N GLN A 13 11.92 -3.33 19.71
CA GLN A 13 12.85 -3.90 20.69
C GLN A 13 12.36 -3.84 22.15
N GLY A 14 11.11 -3.39 22.38
CA GLY A 14 10.53 -3.31 23.74
C GLY A 14 11.10 -2.14 24.53
N TYR A 15 10.38 -1.03 24.53
CA TYR A 15 10.81 0.20 25.19
C TYR A 15 10.71 0.06 26.72
N SER A 16 11.87 0.05 27.39
CA SER A 16 12.01 0.13 28.84
C SER A 16 12.09 1.61 29.25
N GLY A 17 10.95 2.20 29.65
CA GLY A 17 10.92 3.46 30.39
C GLY A 17 9.98 4.51 29.81
N PHE A 18 9.01 4.92 30.63
CA PHE A 18 8.12 6.08 30.46
C PHE A 18 7.30 6.12 29.15
N VAL A 19 6.08 5.55 29.25
CA VAL A 19 4.89 5.72 28.39
C VAL A 19 5.19 6.29 26.99
N ALA A 20 5.31 5.41 25.99
CA ALA A 20 5.36 5.83 24.60
C ALA A 20 4.14 6.73 24.28
N PRO A 21 4.34 7.90 23.65
CA PRO A 21 3.26 8.83 23.31
C PRO A 21 2.24 8.24 22.34
N ILE A 22 2.64 7.23 21.55
CA ILE A 22 1.76 6.47 20.66
C ILE A 22 1.62 5.05 21.21
N LYS A 23 0.38 4.68 21.57
CA LYS A 23 0.01 3.29 21.86
C LYS A 23 -0.73 2.72 20.66
N ILE A 24 -0.06 1.87 19.88
CA ILE A 24 -0.71 1.05 18.85
C ILE A 24 -1.14 -0.25 19.53
N ASP A 25 -2.45 -0.47 19.67
CA ASP A 25 -2.97 -1.75 20.12
C ASP A 25 -3.02 -2.77 18.98
N GLN A 26 -3.30 -4.03 19.34
CA GLN A 26 -3.36 -5.14 18.39
C GLN A 26 -4.37 -4.88 17.26
N SER A 27 -5.52 -4.29 17.57
CA SER A 27 -6.57 -4.00 16.58
C SER A 27 -6.10 -2.95 15.56
N LYS A 28 -5.42 -1.90 16.02
CA LYS A 28 -4.87 -0.87 15.14
C LYS A 28 -3.72 -1.41 14.30
N LEU A 29 -2.91 -2.31 14.85
CA LEU A 29 -1.84 -2.98 14.11
C LEU A 29 -2.40 -3.89 12.99
N GLU A 30 -3.45 -4.65 13.28
CA GLU A 30 -4.16 -5.48 12.28
C GLU A 30 -4.79 -4.63 11.17
N GLU A 31 -5.31 -3.47 11.50
CA GLU A 31 -5.84 -2.50 10.53
C GLU A 31 -4.74 -2.02 9.57
N LEU A 32 -3.56 -1.65 10.11
CA LEU A 32 -2.40 -1.26 9.31
C LEU A 32 -1.95 -2.38 8.37
N TYR A 33 -1.86 -3.62 8.87
CA TYR A 33 -1.52 -4.76 8.03
C TYR A 33 -2.55 -5.04 6.95
N SER A 34 -3.82 -4.76 7.21
CA SER A 34 -4.87 -4.88 6.21
C SER A 34 -4.69 -3.87 5.07
N TYR A 35 -4.36 -2.61 5.39
CA TYR A 35 -4.04 -1.60 4.37
C TYR A 35 -2.81 -1.98 3.54
N ASP A 36 -1.74 -2.46 4.19
CA ASP A 36 -0.55 -2.95 3.50
C ASP A 36 -0.88 -4.12 2.57
N TYR A 37 -1.65 -5.10 3.06
CA TYR A 37 -2.09 -6.26 2.28
C TYR A 37 -2.89 -5.84 1.04
N PHE A 38 -3.86 -4.93 1.18
CA PHE A 38 -4.67 -4.49 0.05
C PHE A 38 -3.85 -3.74 -0.99
N PHE A 39 -2.94 -2.87 -0.56
CA PHE A 39 -2.04 -2.16 -1.48
C PHE A 39 -1.15 -3.13 -2.25
N VAL A 40 -0.45 -4.04 -1.55
CA VAL A 40 0.42 -5.04 -2.19
C VAL A 40 -0.38 -5.92 -3.16
N SER A 41 -1.56 -6.39 -2.75
CA SER A 41 -2.42 -7.20 -3.61
C SER A 41 -2.83 -6.46 -4.88
N ALA A 42 -3.14 -5.17 -4.79
CA ALA A 42 -3.49 -4.36 -5.96
C ALA A 42 -2.31 -4.21 -6.93
N VAL A 43 -1.08 -4.03 -6.41
CA VAL A 43 0.13 -3.94 -7.23
C VAL A 43 0.46 -5.28 -7.90
N VAL A 44 0.35 -6.40 -7.18
CA VAL A 44 0.56 -7.74 -7.75
C VAL A 44 -0.46 -8.02 -8.86
N ASN A 45 -1.73 -7.67 -8.65
CA ASN A 45 -2.75 -7.83 -9.69
C ASN A 45 -2.45 -6.96 -10.93
N LEU A 46 -1.98 -5.72 -10.72
CA LEU A 46 -1.58 -4.82 -11.81
C LEU A 46 -0.43 -5.41 -12.62
N GLU A 47 0.59 -5.96 -11.97
CA GLU A 47 1.73 -6.62 -12.62
C GLU A 47 1.29 -7.82 -13.46
N ALA A 48 0.44 -8.69 -12.89
CA ALA A 48 -0.15 -9.82 -13.62
C ALA A 48 -0.98 -9.36 -14.84
N ALA A 49 -1.77 -8.30 -14.71
CA ALA A 49 -2.56 -7.74 -15.81
C ALA A 49 -1.69 -7.15 -16.91
N ALA A 50 -0.59 -6.48 -16.54
CA ALA A 50 0.37 -5.93 -17.49
C ALA A 50 1.10 -7.04 -18.26
N GLY A 51 1.56 -8.08 -17.56
CA GLY A 51 2.16 -9.26 -18.20
C GLY A 51 1.19 -9.98 -19.13
N LYS A 52 -0.09 -10.07 -18.76
CA LYS A 52 -1.13 -10.62 -19.64
C LYS A 52 -1.30 -9.78 -20.91
N LEU A 53 -1.38 -8.45 -20.79
CA LEU A 53 -1.50 -7.58 -21.95
C LEU A 53 -0.31 -7.74 -22.90
N ASP A 54 0.90 -7.77 -22.37
CA ASP A 54 2.13 -7.99 -23.14
C ASP A 54 2.10 -9.32 -23.89
N SER A 55 1.73 -10.41 -23.20
CA SER A 55 1.67 -11.75 -23.80
C SER A 55 0.55 -11.96 -24.84
N THR A 56 -0.49 -11.12 -24.80
CA THR A 56 -1.69 -11.25 -25.67
C THR A 56 -1.77 -10.17 -26.74
N TYR A 57 -0.80 -9.26 -26.77
CA TYR A 57 -0.74 -8.21 -27.77
C TYR A 57 -0.35 -8.80 -29.13
N ASP A 58 -1.19 -8.53 -30.14
CA ASP A 58 -0.93 -8.86 -31.53
C ASP A 58 -0.82 -7.56 -32.35
N PRO A 59 0.35 -7.23 -32.92
CA PRO A 59 0.53 -6.07 -33.79
C PRO A 59 -0.37 -6.06 -35.03
N ALA A 60 -0.82 -7.23 -35.49
CA ALA A 60 -1.75 -7.38 -36.62
C ALA A 60 -3.23 -7.23 -36.21
N SER A 61 -3.53 -7.28 -34.92
CA SER A 61 -4.89 -7.16 -34.36
C SER A 61 -4.86 -6.39 -33.04
N SER A 62 -4.86 -5.06 -33.12
CA SER A 62 -4.79 -4.14 -31.98
C SER A 62 -6.10 -4.01 -31.18
N SER A 63 -7.07 -4.89 -31.42
CA SER A 63 -8.39 -4.87 -30.77
C SER A 63 -8.33 -5.04 -29.24
N THR A 64 -7.30 -5.72 -28.73
CA THR A 64 -7.09 -5.98 -27.30
C THR A 64 -6.33 -4.87 -26.57
N LEU A 65 -5.57 -4.03 -27.31
CA LEU A 65 -4.65 -3.06 -26.73
C LEU A 65 -5.37 -1.94 -25.99
N LEU A 66 -6.37 -1.30 -26.62
CA LEU A 66 -7.07 -0.17 -26.01
C LEU A 66 -7.84 -0.58 -24.75
N GLY A 67 -8.50 -1.74 -24.79
CA GLY A 67 -9.20 -2.31 -23.64
C GLY A 67 -8.24 -2.67 -22.50
N GLY A 68 -7.11 -3.30 -22.82
CA GLY A 68 -6.07 -3.62 -21.85
C GLY A 68 -5.46 -2.39 -21.20
N LEU A 69 -5.11 -1.36 -21.98
CA LEU A 69 -4.59 -0.09 -21.45
C LEU A 69 -5.61 0.63 -20.57
N SER A 70 -6.89 0.63 -20.94
CA SER A 70 -7.96 1.20 -20.12
C SER A 70 -8.10 0.47 -18.79
N GLU A 71 -7.99 -0.86 -18.78
CA GLU A 71 -8.03 -1.65 -17.56
C GLU A 71 -6.81 -1.38 -16.67
N LEU A 72 -5.61 -1.36 -17.23
CA LEU A 72 -4.39 -1.00 -16.49
C LEU A 72 -4.50 0.40 -15.87
N ALA A 73 -5.07 1.38 -16.57
CA ALA A 73 -5.27 2.72 -16.04
C ALA A 73 -6.20 2.72 -14.80
N LYS A 74 -7.28 1.92 -14.82
CA LYS A 74 -8.16 1.76 -13.66
C LYS A 74 -7.44 1.08 -12.49
N MET A 75 -6.68 0.02 -12.76
CA MET A 75 -5.91 -0.69 -11.75
C MET A 75 -4.83 0.19 -11.10
N ILE A 76 -4.17 1.06 -11.89
CA ILE A 76 -3.24 2.07 -11.37
C ILE A 76 -3.97 3.06 -10.46
N SER A 77 -5.16 3.54 -10.88
CA SER A 77 -5.97 4.44 -10.07
C SER A 77 -6.38 3.80 -8.74
N ASP A 78 -6.76 2.52 -8.77
CA ASP A 78 -7.14 1.75 -7.59
C ASP A 78 -5.96 1.50 -6.64
N ALA A 79 -4.78 1.12 -7.16
CA ALA A 79 -3.57 0.99 -6.37
C ALA A 79 -3.17 2.31 -5.70
N ARG A 80 -3.32 3.44 -6.41
CA ARG A 80 -3.10 4.79 -5.84
C ARG A 80 -4.09 5.13 -4.74
N ALA A 81 -5.37 4.80 -4.91
CA ALA A 81 -6.38 5.03 -3.89
C ALA A 81 -6.06 4.24 -2.61
N LYS A 82 -5.72 2.96 -2.74
CA LYS A 82 -5.31 2.10 -1.61
C LYS A 82 -4.05 2.62 -0.91
N TRP A 83 -3.09 3.14 -1.67
CA TRP A 83 -1.91 3.81 -1.10
C TRP A 83 -2.28 5.08 -0.32
N SER A 84 -3.20 5.91 -0.85
CA SER A 84 -3.69 7.10 -0.14
C SER A 84 -4.35 6.73 1.19
N THR A 85 -5.26 5.74 1.18
CA THR A 85 -5.93 5.27 2.40
C THR A 85 -4.92 4.77 3.45
N ARG A 86 -3.88 4.06 3.02
CA ARG A 86 -2.79 3.64 3.90
C ARG A 86 -2.07 4.84 4.53
N LEU A 87 -1.74 5.86 3.73
CA LEU A 87 -1.07 7.07 4.23
C LEU A 87 -1.96 7.83 5.24
N GLU A 88 -3.24 8.03 4.91
CA GLU A 88 -4.21 8.67 5.80
C GLU A 88 -4.35 7.91 7.14
N ALA A 89 -4.37 6.58 7.10
CA ALA A 89 -4.42 5.75 8.30
C ALA A 89 -3.16 5.90 9.17
N VAL A 90 -1.98 5.95 8.56
CA VAL A 90 -0.70 6.16 9.27
C VAL A 90 -0.61 7.58 9.83
N GLU A 91 -0.98 8.60 9.07
CA GLU A 91 -1.01 10.00 9.52
C GLU A 91 -2.01 10.22 10.66
N GLY A 92 -3.18 9.57 10.61
CA GLY A 92 -4.16 9.60 11.68
C GLY A 92 -3.63 9.07 13.02
N ILE A 93 -2.73 8.08 13.00
CA ILE A 93 -2.05 7.58 14.21
C ILE A 93 -1.09 8.63 14.76
N LEU A 94 -0.35 9.33 13.89
CA LEU A 94 0.60 10.37 14.30
C LEU A 94 -0.11 11.57 14.95
N VAL A 95 -1.28 11.96 14.45
CA VAL A 95 -2.08 13.08 15.02
C VAL A 95 -2.67 12.73 16.40
N GLN A 96 -2.99 11.46 16.65
CA GLN A 96 -3.50 11.02 17.97
C GLN A 96 -2.40 10.89 19.04
N GLY A 97 -1.13 10.90 18.63
CA GLY A 97 0.02 10.79 19.53
C GLY A 97 0.72 12.12 19.87
N SER A 98 0.23 13.26 19.37
CA SER A 98 0.79 14.60 19.57
C SER A 98 0.02 15.44 20.57
#